data_AF-Q4H3G9-F1
#
_entry.id   AF-Q4H3G9-F1
#
_cell.length_a   1.000
_cell.length_b   1.000
_cell.length_c   1.000
_cell.angle_alpha   90.00
_cell.angle_beta   90.00
_cell.angle_gamma   90.00
#
_symmetry.space_group_name_H-M   'P 1'
#
loop_
_entity.id
_entity.type
_entity.pdbx_description
1 polymer ?
#
loop_
_entity_poly.entity_id
_entity_poly.type
_entity_poly.pdbx_seq_one_letter_code
_entity_poly.pdbx_strand_id
1 'polypeptide(L)'
;REDVYIGKKSITRPIRSVYKGNFVDVTFATGGAGVCVSSALARKMEPWCLAGKLAETADDLRLPDDCTLGFVIINKLGGNLTTSPLFHSHLEGLNNVKMASLRKQVSLSFSTKNVININHGNSKNQVFNATIDPTRFMSLHCFLFETAEFCE
;
A
#
# COMPACT_ATOMS: atom_id res chain seq x y z
N ARG A 1 -16.28 -2.95 17.85
CA ARG A 1 -15.38 -3.26 16.70
C ARG A 1 -14.03 -2.67 17.02
N GLU A 2 -12.96 -3.44 16.79
CA GLU A 2 -11.58 -3.04 17.12
C GLU A 2 -11.03 -2.00 16.13
N ASP A 3 -10.10 -1.18 16.62
CA ASP A 3 -9.36 -0.22 15.80
C ASP A 3 -8.25 -0.96 15.04
N VAL A 4 -8.36 -1.00 13.70
CA VAL A 4 -7.37 -1.65 12.83
C VAL A 4 -6.76 -0.63 11.87
N TYR A 5 -5.43 -0.60 11.83
CA TYR A 5 -4.61 0.05 10.81
C TYR A 5 -3.60 -0.97 10.28
N ILE A 6 -3.74 -1.37 9.02
CA ILE A 6 -2.94 -2.45 8.41
C ILE A 6 -2.38 -2.03 7.06
N GLY A 7 -1.12 -2.40 6.81
CA GLY A 7 -0.44 -2.15 5.54
C GLY A 7 1.03 -2.56 5.57
N LYS A 8 1.78 -2.15 4.55
CA LYS A 8 3.23 -2.37 4.48
C LYS A 8 3.96 -1.24 5.22
N LYS A 9 4.75 -1.55 6.26
CA LYS A 9 5.59 -0.54 6.94
C LYS A 9 6.61 0.03 5.97
N SER A 10 6.67 1.36 5.85
CA SER A 10 7.47 2.04 4.83
C SER A 10 8.97 1.97 5.10
N ILE A 11 9.39 2.31 6.31
CA ILE A 11 10.80 2.34 6.71
C ILE A 11 11.00 1.71 8.07
N THR A 12 12.21 1.20 8.32
CA THR A 12 12.53 0.47 9.56
C THR A 12 12.47 1.38 10.78
N ARG A 13 13.01 2.60 10.65
CA ARG A 13 13.04 3.64 11.71
C ARG A 13 12.01 4.72 11.41
N PRO A 14 11.33 5.29 12.41
CA PRO A 14 10.39 6.39 12.20
C PRO A 14 11.06 7.60 11.50
N ILE A 15 10.28 8.37 10.73
CA ILE A 15 10.73 9.67 10.20
C ILE A 15 10.62 10.70 11.32
N ARG A 16 11.69 11.42 11.58
CA ARG A 16 11.65 12.57 12.48
C ARG A 16 11.08 13.78 11.76
N SER A 17 10.09 14.42 12.35
CA SER A 17 9.57 15.71 11.90
C SER A 17 9.23 16.62 13.09
N VAL A 18 8.60 17.76 12.80
CA VAL A 18 8.10 18.73 13.77
C VAL A 18 6.60 18.87 13.56
N TYR A 19 5.83 18.87 14.64
CA TYR A 19 4.41 19.19 14.64
C TYR A 19 4.14 20.25 15.69
N LYS A 20 3.66 21.43 15.26
CA LYS A 20 3.35 22.57 16.15
C LYS A 20 4.50 22.88 17.14
N GLY A 21 5.72 22.94 16.62
CA GLY A 21 6.93 23.28 17.39
C GLY A 21 7.56 22.14 18.19
N ASN A 22 6.98 20.94 18.19
CA ASN A 22 7.50 19.79 18.93
C ASN A 22 8.04 18.71 17.98
N PHE A 23 9.18 18.12 18.33
CA PHE A 23 9.72 16.97 17.60
C PHE A 23 8.81 15.75 17.75
N VAL A 24 8.55 15.07 16.63
CA VAL A 24 7.74 13.86 16.57
C VAL A 24 8.42 12.83 15.68
N ASP A 25 8.39 11.58 16.12
CA ASP A 25 8.87 10.44 15.34
C ASP A 25 7.64 9.72 14.76
N VAL A 26 7.56 9.65 13.43
CA VAL A 26 6.38 9.22 12.66
C VAL A 26 6.63 7.84 12.04
N THR A 27 5.80 6.86 12.43
CA THR A 27 5.73 5.55 11.78
C THR A 27 4.48 5.51 10.90
N PHE A 28 4.59 4.90 9.72
CA PHE A 28 3.49 4.88 8.75
C PHE A 28 3.58 3.67 7.81
N ALA A 29 2.43 3.33 7.21
CA ALA A 29 2.35 2.40 6.10
C ALA A 29 2.53 3.12 4.76
N THR A 30 3.24 2.52 3.81
CA THR A 30 3.47 3.07 2.47
C THR A 30 2.16 3.23 1.71
N GLY A 31 1.78 4.47 1.36
CA GLY A 31 0.53 4.74 0.64
C GLY A 31 0.44 3.99 -0.71
N GLY A 32 1.54 3.97 -1.46
CA GLY A 32 1.62 3.27 -2.75
C GLY A 32 1.56 1.74 -2.70
N ALA A 33 1.68 1.13 -1.51
CA ALA A 33 1.39 -0.29 -1.31
C ALA A 33 -0.09 -0.54 -1.02
N GLY A 34 -0.89 0.52 -0.78
CA GLY A 34 -2.23 0.41 -0.23
C GLY A 34 -2.22 0.24 1.29
N VAL A 35 -3.31 0.70 1.90
CA VAL A 35 -3.50 0.71 3.35
C VAL A 35 -4.97 0.53 3.69
N CYS A 36 -5.26 -0.12 4.82
CA CYS A 36 -6.63 -0.30 5.29
C CYS A 36 -6.78 0.23 6.71
N VAL A 37 -7.89 0.92 6.94
CA VAL A 37 -8.29 1.48 8.24
C VAL A 37 -9.71 1.01 8.54
N SER A 38 -9.94 0.47 9.73
CA SER A 38 -11.29 0.09 10.17
C SER A 38 -12.21 1.30 10.27
N SER A 39 -13.51 1.11 10.02
CA SER A 39 -14.51 2.18 10.20
C SER A 39 -14.59 2.73 11.64
N ALA A 40 -14.18 1.97 12.66
CA ALA A 40 -14.13 2.43 14.04
C ALA A 40 -13.00 3.45 14.24
N LEU A 41 -11.79 3.10 13.76
CA LEU A 41 -10.63 3.99 13.79
C LEU A 41 -10.83 5.22 12.91
N ALA A 42 -11.39 5.06 11.71
CA ALA A 42 -11.64 6.17 10.78
C ALA A 42 -12.52 7.28 11.40
N ARG A 43 -13.52 6.93 12.21
CA ARG A 43 -14.34 7.93 12.94
C ARG A 43 -13.54 8.70 13.98
N LYS A 44 -12.61 8.03 14.67
CA LYS A 44 -11.73 8.70 15.66
C LYS A 44 -10.75 9.65 15.00
N MET A 45 -10.40 9.41 13.73
CA MET A 45 -9.50 10.26 12.95
C MET A 45 -10.16 11.56 12.44
N GLU A 46 -11.48 11.66 12.51
CA GLU A 46 -12.26 12.79 11.98
C GLU A 46 -11.70 14.18 12.33
N PRO A 47 -11.29 14.49 13.58
CA PRO A 47 -10.76 15.81 13.95
C PRO A 47 -9.48 16.22 13.21
N TRP A 48 -8.75 15.26 12.63
CA TRP A 48 -7.50 15.51 11.89
C TRP A 48 -7.58 15.18 10.41
N CYS A 49 -8.67 14.55 9.95
CA CYS A 49 -8.73 14.05 8.57
C CYS A 49 -9.88 14.62 7.73
N LEU A 50 -10.99 15.03 8.35
CA LEU A 50 -12.13 15.58 7.60
C LEU A 50 -12.04 17.10 7.44
N ALA A 51 -12.85 17.66 6.55
CA ALA A 51 -12.98 19.11 6.33
C ALA A 51 -11.64 19.83 6.09
N GLY A 52 -10.74 19.24 5.30
CA GLY A 52 -9.44 19.81 4.96
C GLY A 52 -8.35 19.63 6.03
N LYS A 53 -8.69 19.08 7.20
CA LYS A 53 -7.73 18.91 8.31
C LYS A 53 -6.58 17.97 8.01
N LEU A 54 -6.74 17.03 7.08
CA LEU A 54 -5.63 16.16 6.68
C LEU A 54 -4.51 16.97 6.02
N ALA A 55 -4.86 17.88 5.11
CA ALA A 55 -3.91 18.75 4.44
C ALA A 55 -3.25 19.72 5.44
N GLU A 56 -4.03 20.36 6.31
CA GLU A 56 -3.48 21.22 7.37
C GLU A 56 -2.50 20.46 8.28
N THR A 57 -2.84 19.22 8.66
CA THR A 57 -1.98 18.37 9.49
C THR A 57 -0.72 17.96 8.74
N ALA A 58 -0.82 17.69 7.43
CA ALA A 58 0.32 17.39 6.57
C ALA A 58 1.26 18.59 6.43
N ASP A 59 0.71 19.80 6.28
CA ASP A 59 1.47 21.06 6.21
C ASP A 59 2.20 21.34 7.54
N ASP A 60 1.52 21.16 8.67
CA ASP A 60 2.10 21.27 10.01
C ASP A 60 3.27 20.29 10.19
N LEU A 61 3.13 19.07 9.66
CA LEU A 61 4.16 18.02 9.71
C LEU A 61 5.25 18.17 8.66
N ARG A 62 4.99 18.87 7.55
CA ARG A 62 5.85 18.88 6.35
C ARG A 62 6.15 17.47 5.83
N LEU A 63 5.16 16.58 5.87
CA LEU A 63 5.27 15.20 5.40
C LEU A 63 4.13 14.85 4.44
N PRO A 64 4.30 13.83 3.59
CA PRO A 64 3.22 13.34 2.70
C PRO A 64 1.97 12.83 3.44
N ASP A 65 0.94 12.52 2.67
CA ASP A 65 -0.37 12.05 3.16
C ASP A 65 -0.29 10.72 3.93
N ASP A 66 0.51 9.77 3.46
CA ASP A 66 0.70 8.48 4.11
C ASP A 66 1.40 8.59 5.48
N CYS A 67 2.39 9.47 5.57
CA CYS A 67 3.05 9.85 6.82
C CYS A 67 2.08 10.54 7.77
N THR A 68 1.25 11.45 7.24
CA THR A 68 0.24 12.17 8.01
C THR A 68 -0.82 11.22 8.58
N LEU A 69 -1.27 10.24 7.78
CA LEU A 69 -2.17 9.18 8.22
C LEU A 69 -1.55 8.37 9.38
N GLY A 70 -0.29 7.97 9.23
CA GLY A 70 0.45 7.27 10.29
C GLY A 70 0.58 8.11 11.56
N PHE A 71 0.88 9.40 11.42
CA PHE A 71 0.96 10.33 12.54
C PHE A 71 -0.37 10.47 13.30
N VAL A 72 -1.49 10.66 12.59
CA VAL A 72 -2.81 10.76 13.23
C VAL A 72 -3.12 9.48 14.00
N ILE A 73 -2.95 8.31 13.37
CA ILE A 73 -3.31 7.03 13.99
C ILE A 73 -2.41 6.70 15.18
N ILE A 74 -1.08 6.83 15.02
CA ILE A 74 -0.13 6.37 16.04
C ILE A 74 0.13 7.46 17.08
N ASN A 75 0.43 8.69 16.66
CA ASN A 75 0.83 9.76 17.58
C ASN A 75 -0.35 10.54 18.18
N LYS A 76 -1.50 10.66 17.49
CA LYS A 76 -2.70 11.34 18.04
C LYS A 76 -3.67 10.41 18.73
N LEU A 77 -3.88 9.22 18.17
CA LEU A 77 -4.88 8.26 18.69
C LEU A 77 -4.28 7.12 19.51
N GLY A 78 -2.95 7.01 19.59
CA GLY A 78 -2.28 5.93 20.34
C GLY A 78 -2.46 4.54 19.71
N GLY A 79 -2.81 4.48 18.43
CA GLY A 79 -2.95 3.23 17.68
C GLY A 79 -1.61 2.61 17.29
N ASN A 80 -1.67 1.50 16.56
CA ASN A 80 -0.49 0.81 16.04
C ASN A 80 -0.65 0.46 14.55
N LEU A 81 0.47 0.29 13.86
CA LEU A 81 0.47 -0.28 12.53
C LEU A 81 0.61 -1.80 12.63
N THR A 82 -0.41 -2.53 12.21
CA THR A 82 -0.32 -3.96 11.92
C THR A 82 0.39 -4.13 10.58
N THR A 83 1.59 -4.69 10.59
CA THR A 83 2.36 -4.87 9.36
C THR A 83 1.91 -6.14 8.62
N SER A 84 1.73 -6.04 7.30
CA SER A 84 1.40 -7.18 6.46
C SER A 84 2.35 -7.29 5.28
N PRO A 85 2.90 -8.50 4.99
CA PRO A 85 3.75 -8.72 3.83
C PRO A 85 2.97 -8.83 2.52
N LEU A 86 1.63 -8.80 2.57
CA LEU A 86 0.75 -9.02 1.42
C LEU A 86 0.44 -7.75 0.61
N PHE A 87 0.96 -6.60 1.07
CA PHE A 87 0.80 -5.31 0.42
C PHE A 87 2.11 -4.94 -0.27
N HIS A 88 2.04 -4.63 -1.57
CA HIS A 88 3.25 -4.37 -2.36
C HIS A 88 3.20 -3.04 -3.11
N SER A 89 4.27 -2.25 -2.96
CA SER A 89 4.49 -1.03 -3.74
C SER A 89 5.56 -1.24 -4.81
N HIS A 90 5.68 -0.33 -5.77
CA HIS A 90 6.77 -0.35 -6.74
C HIS A 90 8.14 0.06 -6.17
N LEU A 91 8.21 0.34 -4.86
CA LEU A 91 9.45 0.66 -4.14
C LEU A 91 10.14 -0.60 -3.58
N GLU A 92 9.57 -1.78 -3.77
CA GLU A 92 10.20 -3.07 -3.46
C GLU A 92 10.45 -3.90 -4.72
N GLY A 93 11.34 -4.89 -4.68
CA GLY A 93 11.58 -5.76 -5.83
C GLY A 93 10.38 -6.67 -6.11
N LEU A 94 9.47 -6.24 -6.99
CA LEU A 94 8.22 -6.95 -7.31
C LEU A 94 8.49 -8.27 -8.05
N ASN A 95 9.63 -8.38 -8.73
CA ASN A 95 10.15 -9.61 -9.30
C ASN A 95 10.40 -10.72 -8.25
N ASN A 96 10.56 -10.37 -6.97
CA ASN A 96 10.73 -11.32 -5.88
C ASN A 96 9.41 -11.92 -5.37
N VAL A 97 8.27 -11.34 -5.74
CA VAL A 97 6.96 -11.88 -5.40
C VAL A 97 6.77 -13.18 -6.18
N LYS A 98 6.70 -14.30 -5.47
CA LYS A 98 6.60 -15.62 -6.08
C LYS A 98 5.25 -15.77 -6.79
N MET A 99 5.27 -16.31 -8.00
CA MET A 99 4.05 -16.54 -8.78
C MET A 99 3.02 -17.40 -8.01
N ALA A 100 3.49 -18.45 -7.33
CA ALA A 100 2.66 -19.33 -6.48
C ALA A 100 1.97 -18.61 -5.31
N SER A 101 2.45 -17.43 -4.89
CA SER A 101 1.82 -16.64 -3.84
C SER A 101 0.94 -15.50 -4.38
N LEU A 102 0.90 -15.24 -5.70
CA LEU A 102 0.17 -14.10 -6.26
C LEU A 102 -1.32 -14.09 -5.87
N ARG A 103 -1.99 -15.24 -5.86
CA ARG A 103 -3.40 -15.39 -5.44
C ARG A 103 -3.67 -14.96 -3.98
N LYS A 104 -2.63 -14.85 -3.15
CA LYS A 104 -2.73 -14.48 -1.73
C LYS A 104 -2.37 -13.03 -1.46
N GLN A 105 -1.83 -12.30 -2.44
CA GLN A 105 -1.46 -10.90 -2.24
C GLN A 105 -2.69 -10.01 -2.24
N VAL A 106 -2.66 -8.97 -1.41
CA VAL A 106 -3.76 -8.00 -1.27
C VAL A 106 -3.62 -6.89 -2.32
N SER A 107 -2.39 -6.42 -2.54
CA SER A 107 -2.11 -5.37 -3.52
C SER A 107 -0.78 -5.63 -4.22
N LEU A 108 -0.74 -5.24 -5.49
CA LEU A 108 0.46 -5.24 -6.32
C LEU A 108 0.54 -3.89 -7.02
N SER A 109 1.75 -3.47 -7.35
CA SER A 109 2.03 -2.21 -8.04
C SER A 109 2.89 -2.48 -9.27
N PHE A 110 3.32 -1.43 -9.95
CA PHE A 110 4.29 -1.52 -11.05
C PHE A 110 5.06 -0.20 -11.19
N SER A 111 6.25 -0.27 -11.78
CA SER A 111 6.93 0.86 -12.42
C SER A 111 7.66 0.37 -13.66
N THR A 112 8.18 1.27 -14.49
CA THR A 112 8.73 0.97 -15.83
C THR A 112 9.71 -0.21 -15.89
N LYS A 113 10.48 -0.46 -14.82
CA LYS A 113 11.46 -1.55 -14.73
C LYS A 113 11.22 -2.48 -13.54
N ASN A 114 10.10 -2.33 -12.84
CA ASN A 114 9.78 -3.10 -11.65
C ASN A 114 8.36 -3.62 -11.74
N VAL A 115 8.25 -4.90 -12.10
CA VAL A 115 6.98 -5.59 -12.28
C VAL A 115 7.06 -6.98 -11.68
N ILE A 116 5.91 -7.55 -11.39
CA ILE A 116 5.78 -8.95 -10.98
C ILE A 116 6.20 -9.90 -12.11
N ASN A 117 6.73 -11.06 -11.75
CA ASN A 117 7.10 -12.08 -12.72
C ASN A 117 5.93 -13.03 -12.98
N ILE A 118 5.36 -12.96 -14.19
CA ILE A 118 4.31 -13.87 -14.68
C ILE A 118 4.76 -14.38 -16.05
N ASN A 119 5.01 -15.68 -16.14
CA ASN A 119 5.49 -16.36 -17.34
C ASN A 119 4.60 -17.56 -17.72
N HIS A 120 4.60 -17.91 -19.02
CA HIS A 120 3.79 -19.01 -19.55
C HIS A 120 4.11 -20.37 -18.92
N GLY A 121 5.37 -20.64 -18.59
CA GLY A 121 5.77 -21.95 -18.02
C GLY A 121 5.07 -22.31 -16.71
N ASN A 122 4.52 -21.31 -16.01
CA ASN A 122 3.79 -21.50 -14.76
C ASN A 122 2.30 -21.10 -14.87
N SER A 123 1.83 -20.65 -16.04
CA SER A 123 0.45 -20.21 -16.28
C SER A 123 -0.19 -21.08 -17.37
N LYS A 124 -1.37 -21.63 -17.11
CA LYS A 124 -2.16 -22.30 -18.14
C LYS A 124 -2.84 -21.31 -19.11
N ASN A 125 -2.85 -20.02 -18.78
CA ASN A 125 -3.66 -19.00 -19.46
C ASN A 125 -2.77 -17.99 -20.20
N GLN A 126 -3.44 -17.12 -20.97
CA GLN A 126 -2.85 -16.02 -21.71
C GLN A 126 -1.88 -15.21 -20.84
N VAL A 127 -0.64 -15.08 -21.33
CA VAL A 127 0.37 -14.20 -20.76
C VAL A 127 0.80 -13.26 -21.87
N PHE A 128 0.50 -11.97 -21.70
CA PHE A 128 0.81 -10.97 -22.71
C PHE A 128 2.30 -10.64 -22.69
N ASN A 129 2.86 -10.23 -23.83
CA ASN A 129 4.25 -9.74 -23.86
C ASN A 129 4.35 -8.32 -23.25
N ALA A 130 5.57 -7.84 -23.01
CA ALA A 130 5.80 -6.54 -22.37
C ALA A 130 5.38 -5.33 -23.22
N THR A 131 5.21 -5.48 -24.53
CA THR A 131 4.73 -4.41 -25.40
C THR A 131 3.23 -4.18 -25.22
N ILE A 132 2.47 -5.27 -25.04
CA ILE A 132 1.01 -5.23 -24.85
C ILE A 132 0.66 -4.97 -23.37
N ASP A 133 1.37 -5.63 -22.46
CA ASP A 133 1.13 -5.57 -21.02
C ASP A 133 2.41 -5.20 -20.25
N PRO A 134 2.83 -3.92 -20.33
CA PRO A 134 4.05 -3.44 -19.68
C PRO A 134 3.93 -3.43 -18.14
N THR A 135 2.72 -3.42 -17.59
CA THR A 135 2.47 -3.40 -16.14
C THR A 135 2.34 -4.80 -15.54
N ARG A 136 2.12 -5.82 -16.39
CA ARG A 136 1.81 -7.22 -16.05
C ARG A 136 0.41 -7.43 -15.48
N PHE A 137 -0.43 -6.40 -15.43
CA PHE A 137 -1.75 -6.50 -14.78
C PHE A 137 -2.77 -7.26 -15.62
N MET A 138 -2.66 -7.21 -16.96
CA MET A 138 -3.52 -8.06 -17.79
C MET A 138 -3.17 -9.54 -17.61
N SER A 139 -1.88 -9.85 -17.62
CA SER A 139 -1.38 -11.21 -17.39
C SER A 139 -1.70 -11.69 -15.97
N LEU A 140 -1.63 -10.81 -14.96
CA LEU A 140 -2.07 -11.11 -13.59
C LEU A 140 -3.56 -11.40 -13.55
N HIS A 141 -4.37 -10.59 -14.20
CA HIS A 141 -5.81 -10.80 -14.24
C HIS A 141 -6.13 -12.17 -14.83
N CYS A 142 -5.53 -12.52 -15.98
CA CYS A 142 -5.75 -13.83 -16.60
C CYS A 142 -5.21 -15.00 -15.76
N PHE A 143 -4.14 -14.77 -15.01
CA PHE A 143 -3.68 -15.74 -14.02
C PHE A 143 -4.68 -15.92 -12.86
N LEU A 144 -5.37 -14.85 -12.42
CA LEU A 144 -6.32 -14.91 -11.30
C LEU A 144 -7.71 -15.41 -11.73
N PHE A 145 -8.18 -15.00 -12.91
CA PHE A 145 -9.54 -15.17 -13.43
C PHE A 145 -9.50 -15.90 -14.77
N GLU A 146 -9.29 -17.21 -14.70
CA GLU A 146 -8.92 -18.03 -15.86
C GLU A 146 -10.02 -18.10 -16.94
N THR A 147 -11.27 -17.85 -16.57
CA THR A 147 -12.44 -17.95 -17.44
C THR A 147 -12.94 -16.59 -17.94
N ALA A 148 -12.14 -15.53 -17.79
CA ALA A 148 -12.51 -14.22 -18.31
C ALA A 148 -12.34 -14.21 -19.84
N GLU A 149 -13.34 -13.71 -20.57
CA GLU A 149 -13.38 -13.77 -22.05
C GLU A 149 -12.12 -13.22 -22.73
N PHE A 150 -11.50 -12.17 -22.18
CA PHE A 150 -10.27 -11.59 -22.76
C PHE A 150 -9.00 -12.42 -22.50
N CYS A 151 -9.09 -13.47 -21.69
CA CYS A 151 -7.98 -14.33 -21.27
C CYS A 151 -7.92 -15.67 -22.03
N GLU A 152 -8.87 -15.90 -22.93
CA GLU A 152 -8.92 -17.03 -23.84
C GLU A 152 -7.98 -16.86 -25.05
#